data_AF-A0A8J7YF43-F1
#
_entry.id   AF-A0A8J7YF43-F1
#
_cell.length_a   1.000
_cell.length_b   1.000
_cell.length_c   1.000
_cell.angle_alpha   90.00
_cell.angle_beta   90.00
_cell.angle_gamma   90.00
#
_symmetry.space_group_name_H-M   'P 1'
#
loop_
_entity.id
_entity.type
_entity.pdbx_description
1 polymer ?
#
loop_
_entity_poly.entity_id
_entity_poly.type
_entity_poly.pdbx_seq_one_letter_code
_entity_poly.pdbx_strand_id
1 'polypeptide(L)'
;MPDITPETVEAGDDYYHVRYRDPEQFDEIRTPDWAENPAGSVVEGAQVRTGDEHGNENWTVQSVLVPVDRVADRDEAAQQADQIVEKLSS
;
A
#
# COMPACT_ATOMS: atom_id res chain seq x y z
N MET A 1 12.83 -6.32 -14.42
CA MET A 1 11.36 -6.11 -14.42
C MET A 1 11.17 -4.71 -13.86
N PRO A 2 10.25 -3.86 -14.32
CA PRO A 2 10.20 -2.49 -13.80
C PRO A 2 9.78 -2.56 -12.33
N ASP A 3 10.74 -2.27 -11.45
CA ASP A 3 10.57 -2.21 -10.00
C ASP A 3 9.60 -1.06 -9.66
N ILE A 4 8.37 -1.37 -9.23
CA ILE A 4 7.50 -0.37 -8.59
C ILE A 4 8.08 -0.16 -7.19
N THR A 5 9.17 0.61 -7.11
CA THR A 5 9.74 0.97 -5.80
C THR A 5 8.85 2.01 -5.14
N PRO A 6 8.58 1.90 -3.84
CA PRO A 6 7.85 2.93 -3.13
C PRO A 6 8.60 4.27 -3.19
N GLU A 7 7.88 5.35 -3.52
CA GLU A 7 8.43 6.70 -3.58
C GLU A 7 8.94 7.15 -2.21
N THR A 8 8.29 6.69 -1.13
CA THR A 8 8.67 7.03 0.23
C THR A 8 8.31 5.89 1.18
N VAL A 9 9.26 5.49 2.01
CA VAL A 9 9.02 4.53 3.11
C VAL A 9 9.31 5.23 4.43
N GLU A 10 8.25 5.61 5.13
CA GLU A 10 8.33 6.18 6.47
C GLU A 10 8.09 5.09 7.50
N ALA A 11 9.04 4.89 8.42
CA ALA A 11 8.85 4.01 9.55
C ALA A 11 8.06 4.78 10.63
N GLY A 12 6.80 4.43 10.83
CA GLY A 12 6.02 4.88 11.98
C GLY A 12 6.33 4.05 13.24
N ASP A 13 5.69 4.41 14.34
CA ASP A 13 5.83 3.70 15.62
C ASP A 13 5.19 2.30 15.59
N ASP A 14 4.03 2.14 14.96
CA ASP A 14 3.29 0.87 14.87
C ASP A 14 3.21 0.31 13.43
N TYR A 15 3.37 1.15 12.40
CA TYR A 15 3.26 0.74 11.00
C TYR A 15 4.31 1.44 10.12
N TYR A 16 4.90 0.70 9.19
CA TYR A 16 5.62 1.24 8.05
C TYR A 16 4.64 1.81 7.04
N HIS A 17 4.76 3.10 6.75
CA HIS A 17 4.00 3.81 5.75
C HIS A 17 4.78 3.80 4.44
N VAL A 18 4.35 2.91 3.54
CA VAL A 18 4.92 2.75 2.21
C VAL A 18 4.07 3.54 1.22
N ARG A 19 4.54 4.71 0.81
CA ARG A 19 3.88 5.58 -0.16
C ARG A 19 4.35 5.22 -1.57
N TYR A 20 3.39 4.95 -2.44
CA TYR A 20 3.64 4.66 -3.86
C TYR A 20 3.27 5.82 -4.77
N ARG A 21 2.28 6.63 -4.36
CA ARG A 21 1.82 7.81 -5.11
C ARG A 21 1.41 8.93 -4.16
N ASP A 22 1.56 10.16 -4.64
CA ASP A 22 1.10 11.34 -3.89
C ASP A 22 -0.43 11.42 -3.79
N PRO A 23 -0.99 11.63 -2.57
CA PRO A 23 -2.43 11.84 -2.36
C PRO A 23 -2.96 13.05 -3.11
N GLU A 24 -2.11 14.05 -3.36
CA GLU A 24 -2.50 15.31 -4.01
C GLU A 24 -2.86 15.12 -5.49
N GLN A 25 -2.54 13.96 -6.07
CA GLN A 25 -2.93 13.60 -7.43
C GLN A 25 -4.32 12.94 -7.49
N PHE A 26 -4.90 12.56 -6.34
CA PHE A 26 -6.20 11.92 -6.26
C PHE A 26 -7.24 12.89 -5.71
N ASP A 27 -8.41 12.92 -6.32
CA ASP A 27 -9.55 13.71 -5.82
C ASP A 27 -10.20 13.04 -4.60
N GLU A 28 -10.17 11.71 -4.54
CA GLU A 28 -10.72 10.94 -3.43
C GLU A 28 -9.76 9.83 -2.99
N ILE A 29 -9.58 9.66 -1.67
CA ILE A 29 -8.76 8.61 -1.09
C ILE A 29 -9.59 7.84 -0.08
N ARG A 30 -9.62 6.51 -0.20
CA ARG A 30 -10.29 5.62 0.75
C ARG A 30 -9.45 4.38 1.04
N THR A 31 -9.82 3.68 2.11
CA THR A 31 -9.28 2.36 2.47
C THR A 31 -10.39 1.35 2.22
N PRO A 32 -10.45 0.74 1.02
CA PRO A 32 -11.54 -0.16 0.72
C PRO A 32 -11.30 -1.57 1.29
N ASP A 33 -12.37 -2.20 1.77
CA ASP A 33 -12.32 -3.55 2.36
C ASP A 33 -11.85 -4.63 1.36
N TRP A 34 -12.09 -4.42 0.05
CA TRP A 34 -11.58 -5.33 -0.99
C TRP A 34 -10.05 -5.35 -1.04
N ALA A 35 -9.38 -4.29 -0.58
CA ALA A 35 -7.93 -4.24 -0.51
C ALA A 35 -7.39 -4.80 0.82
N GLU A 36 -8.19 -4.82 1.88
CA GLU A 36 -7.83 -5.41 3.17
C GLU A 36 -7.65 -6.92 3.09
N ASN A 37 -8.49 -7.61 2.30
CA ASN A 37 -8.41 -9.07 2.14
C ASN A 37 -7.08 -9.57 1.53
N PRO A 38 -6.65 -9.07 0.34
CA PRO A 38 -5.36 -9.43 -0.25
C PRO A 38 -4.19 -8.89 0.57
N ALA A 39 -4.32 -7.71 1.20
CA ALA A 39 -3.30 -7.17 2.09
C ALA A 39 -3.07 -8.08 3.30
N GLY A 40 -4.15 -8.46 3.99
CA GLY A 40 -4.15 -9.40 5.10
C GLY A 40 -3.63 -10.79 4.73
N SER A 41 -3.78 -11.20 3.46
CA SER A 41 -3.22 -12.45 2.97
C SER A 41 -1.70 -12.43 2.83
N VAL A 42 -1.08 -11.27 2.65
CA VAL A 42 0.38 -11.11 2.57
C VAL A 42 0.93 -10.79 3.95
N VAL A 43 0.40 -9.74 4.56
CA VAL A 43 0.70 -9.31 5.93
C VAL A 43 -0.60 -9.14 6.70
N GLU A 44 -0.79 -9.97 7.70
CA GLU A 44 -1.95 -9.90 8.59
C GLU A 44 -1.97 -8.54 9.32
N GLY A 45 -3.06 -7.79 9.14
CA GLY A 45 -3.20 -6.43 9.69
C GLY A 45 -2.64 -5.31 8.81
N ALA A 46 -2.16 -5.62 7.59
CA ALA A 46 -1.81 -4.58 6.62
C ALA A 46 -3.06 -3.86 6.08
N GLN A 47 -2.95 -2.55 5.90
CA GLN A 47 -4.02 -1.70 5.39
C GLN A 47 -3.54 -0.98 4.14
N VAL A 48 -4.41 -0.88 3.13
CA VAL A 48 -4.06 -0.24 1.86
C VAL A 48 -4.96 0.96 1.65
N ARG A 49 -4.35 2.12 1.46
CA ARG A 49 -5.02 3.34 1.01
C ARG A 49 -4.96 3.38 -0.50
N THR A 50 -6.12 3.46 -1.12
CA THR A 50 -6.27 3.63 -2.56
C THR A 50 -6.85 5.01 -2.87
N GLY A 51 -6.44 5.57 -4.00
CA GLY A 51 -6.93 6.84 -4.51
C GLY A 51 -7.67 6.65 -5.84
N ASP A 52 -8.67 7.47 -6.06
CA ASP A 52 -9.44 7.57 -7.30
C ASP A 52 -8.90 8.72 -8.16
N GLU A 53 -8.46 8.40 -9.38
CA GLU A 53 -8.09 9.40 -10.38
C GLU A 53 -9.36 9.78 -11.16
N HIS A 54 -10.03 10.82 -10.67
CA HIS A 54 -10.98 11.63 -11.43
C HIS A 54 -12.22 10.86 -11.97
N GLY A 55 -12.87 10.07 -11.11
CA GLY A 55 -14.17 9.44 -11.38
C GLY A 55 -14.12 8.18 -12.23
N ASN A 56 -12.97 7.51 -12.30
CA ASN A 56 -12.83 6.21 -12.95
C ASN A 56 -13.00 5.09 -11.93
N GLU A 57 -13.68 4.00 -12.30
CA GLU A 57 -13.83 2.80 -11.47
C GLU A 57 -12.49 2.10 -11.11
N ASN A 58 -11.35 2.63 -11.58
CA ASN A 58 -10.01 2.13 -11.30
C ASN A 58 -9.39 2.86 -10.11
N TRP A 59 -9.52 2.23 -8.95
CA TRP A 59 -8.86 2.65 -7.72
C TRP A 59 -7.40 2.20 -7.74
N THR A 60 -6.49 3.14 -7.54
CA THR A 60 -5.05 2.91 -7.57
C THR A 60 -4.50 2.84 -6.16
N VAL A 61 -3.47 2.02 -5.90
CA VAL A 61 -2.77 2.03 -4.62
C VAL A 61 -1.97 3.32 -4.43
N GLN A 62 -2.30 4.05 -3.38
CA GLN A 62 -1.68 5.32 -3.00
C GLN A 62 -0.63 5.10 -1.92
N SER A 63 -0.98 4.39 -0.85
CA SER A 63 -0.04 3.97 0.18
C SER A 63 -0.46 2.69 0.88
N VAL A 64 0.52 1.92 1.37
CA VAL A 64 0.32 0.69 2.12
C VAL A 64 0.88 0.88 3.51
N LEU A 65 0.10 0.52 4.53
CA LEU A 65 0.51 0.46 5.92
C LEU A 65 0.82 -0.98 6.26
N VAL A 66 2.09 -1.25 6.58
CA VAL A 66 2.58 -2.58 6.95
C VAL A 66 2.95 -2.56 8.43
N PRO A 67 2.33 -3.38 9.30
CA PRO A 67 2.66 -3.40 10.72
C PRO A 67 4.14 -3.69 10.96
N VAL A 68 4.80 -2.88 11.79
CA VAL A 68 6.23 -3.01 12.07
C VAL A 68 6.54 -4.35 12.74
N ASP A 69 5.61 -4.90 13.53
CA ASP A 69 5.75 -6.22 14.17
C ASP A 69 5.83 -7.38 13.17
N ARG A 70 5.46 -7.16 11.90
CA ARG A 70 5.44 -8.19 10.86
C ARG A 70 6.65 -8.14 9.93
N VAL A 71 7.50 -7.12 10.05
CA VAL A 71 8.65 -6.92 9.16
C VAL A 71 9.88 -6.49 9.95
N ALA A 72 11.07 -6.93 9.55
CA ALA A 72 12.29 -6.61 10.28
C ALA A 72 12.79 -5.17 10.00
N ASP A 73 12.61 -4.71 8.76
CA ASP A 73 13.21 -3.48 8.25
C ASP A 73 12.33 -2.82 7.17
N ARG A 74 12.72 -1.61 6.77
CA ARG A 74 12.06 -0.83 5.70
C ARG A 74 12.06 -1.55 4.36
N ASP A 75 13.15 -2.26 4.03
CA ASP A 75 13.26 -3.04 2.78
C ASP A 75 12.28 -4.21 2.75
N GLU A 76 12.09 -4.89 3.88
CA GLU A 76 11.10 -5.96 4.01
C GLU A 76 9.69 -5.37 3.91
N ALA A 77 9.43 -4.22 4.57
CA ALA A 77 8.16 -3.51 4.46
C ALA A 77 7.82 -3.13 3.01
N ALA A 78 8.80 -2.64 2.26
CA ALA A 78 8.64 -2.31 0.84
C ALA A 78 8.32 -3.55 0.00
N GLN A 79 9.01 -4.67 0.21
CA GLN A 79 8.73 -5.93 -0.50
C GLN A 79 7.33 -6.48 -0.18
N GLN A 80 6.92 -6.47 1.09
CA GLN A 80 5.58 -6.92 1.47
C GLN A 80 4.51 -6.02 0.84
N ALA A 81 4.71 -4.71 0.89
CA ALA A 81 3.80 -3.77 0.26
C ALA A 81 3.73 -3.97 -1.27
N ASP A 82 4.85 -4.28 -1.93
CA ASP A 82 4.89 -4.56 -3.36
C ASP A 82 4.08 -5.82 -3.71
N GLN A 83 4.24 -6.90 -2.93
CA GLN A 83 3.42 -8.11 -3.06
C GLN A 83 1.92 -7.83 -2.88
N ILE A 84 1.56 -6.91 -1.97
CA ILE A 84 0.17 -6.50 -1.77
C ILE A 84 -0.36 -5.79 -3.02
N VAL A 85 0.41 -4.84 -3.56
CA VAL A 85 0.05 -4.14 -4.82
C VAL A 85 -0.08 -5.12 -5.97
N GLU A 86 0.84 -6.09 -6.10
CA GLU A 86 0.78 -7.14 -7.11
C GLU A 86 -0.49 -7.98 -6.97
N LYS A 87 -0.85 -8.40 -5.75
CA LYS A 87 -2.10 -9.13 -5.49
C LYS A 87 -3.35 -8.32 -5.81
N LEU A 88 -3.34 -7.02 -5.56
CA LEU A 88 -4.45 -6.12 -5.87
C LEU A 88 -4.63 -5.92 -7.38
N SER A 89 -3.55 -6.06 -8.15
CA SER A 89 -3.55 -5.91 -9.61
C SER A 89 -3.66 -7.26 -10.36
N SER A 90 -3.84 -8.39 -9.66
CA SER A 90 -3.86 -9.76 -10.21
C SER A 90 -5.26 -10.36 -10.41
#